data_AF-A0A432R4Z2-F1
#
_entry.id   AF-A0A432R4Z2-F1
#
_cell.length_a   1.000
_cell.length_b   1.000
_cell.length_c   1.000
_cell.angle_alpha   90.00
_cell.angle_beta   90.00
_cell.angle_gamma   90.00
#
_symmetry.space_group_name_H-M   'P 1'
#
loop_
_entity.id
_entity.type
_entity.pdbx_description
1 polymer ?
#
loop_
_entity_poly.entity_id
_entity_poly.type
_entity_poly.pdbx_seq_one_letter_code
_entity_poly.pdbx_strand_id
1 'polypeptide(L)'
;MEYLFVYGTLMRTFGHPMHRVLKNYAEFMGEAKVRGRLYEIDGYPGLVVTDKASFVEGELYRVHAPEPLFAELDRYEECSPEFPQPHEYLRLMREVFLKEGGTINAWVYCYNYPVDPAKLIASGRYTIREAQKT
;
A
#
# COMPACT_ATOMS: atom_id res chain seq x y z
N MET A 1 18.67 -0.84 5.17
CA MET A 1 17.56 -0.12 5.82
C MET A 1 16.37 -0.26 4.90
N GLU A 2 15.23 -0.68 5.43
CA GLU A 2 14.03 -0.98 4.65
C GLU A 2 12.97 0.10 4.86
N TYR A 3 12.21 0.38 3.81
CA TYR A 3 11.09 1.31 3.84
C TYR A 3 9.83 0.62 3.33
N LEU A 4 8.69 1.01 3.88
CA LEU A 4 7.37 0.51 3.48
C LEU A 4 6.48 1.69 3.18
N PHE A 5 5.81 1.65 2.03
CA PHE A 5 4.79 2.62 1.65
C PHE A 5 3.43 1.95 1.65
N VAL A 6 2.47 2.57 2.33
CA VAL A 6 1.08 2.08 2.48
C VAL A 6 0.11 3.16 2.01
N TYR A 7 -1.00 2.76 1.39
CA TYR A 7 -1.93 3.67 0.71
C TYR A 7 -3.42 3.32 0.98
N GLY A 8 -3.68 2.50 1.99
CA GLY A 8 -5.01 1.92 2.25
C GLY A 8 -5.29 1.64 3.72
N THR A 9 -5.90 0.50 3.99
CA THR A 9 -6.33 0.05 5.34
C THR A 9 -5.21 -0.01 6.38
N LEU A 10 -3.96 -0.13 5.92
CA LEU A 10 -2.75 -0.06 6.74
C LEU A 10 -2.39 1.35 7.24
N MET A 11 -2.98 2.40 6.66
CA MET A 11 -2.72 3.79 7.06
C MET A 11 -3.29 4.10 8.45
N ARG A 12 -2.66 5.05 9.16
CA ARG A 12 -3.03 5.45 10.52
C ARG A 12 -4.51 5.81 10.67
N THR A 13 -5.06 6.43 9.62
CA THR A 13 -6.40 7.02 9.59
C THR A 13 -7.53 6.00 9.76
N PHE A 14 -7.29 4.71 9.45
CA PHE A 14 -8.32 3.68 9.49
C PHE A 14 -8.44 2.95 10.83
N GLY A 15 -7.50 3.17 11.77
CA GLY A 15 -7.56 2.55 13.10
C GLY A 15 -7.51 1.02 13.11
N HIS A 16 -7.16 0.40 11.98
CA HIS A 16 -7.14 -1.05 11.81
C HIS A 16 -6.11 -1.70 12.75
N PRO A 17 -6.34 -2.91 13.30
CA PRO A 17 -5.40 -3.59 14.17
C PRO A 17 -3.98 -3.70 13.59
N MET A 18 -3.87 -3.84 12.27
CA MET A 18 -2.57 -3.90 11.57
C MET A 18 -1.75 -2.61 11.66
N HIS A 19 -2.38 -1.45 11.92
CA HIS A 19 -1.65 -0.24 12.23
C HIS A 19 -0.85 -0.36 13.55
N ARG A 20 -1.32 -1.17 14.52
CA ARG A 20 -0.57 -1.45 15.75
C ARG A 20 0.68 -2.27 15.48
N VAL A 21 0.61 -3.21 14.54
CA VAL A 21 1.76 -4.01 14.09
C VAL A 21 2.81 -3.10 13.47
N LEU A 22 2.40 -2.19 12.57
CA LEU A 22 3.30 -1.20 11.98
C LEU A 22 4.00 -0.35 13.04
N LYS A 23 3.27 0.12 14.06
CA LYS A 23 3.85 0.90 15.17
C LYS A 23 4.93 0.17 15.96
N ASN A 24 4.87 -1.15 16.04
CA ASN A 24 5.86 -1.94 16.79
C ASN A 24 7.17 -2.14 16.00
N TYR A 25 7.09 -2.14 14.67
CA TYR A 25 8.20 -2.52 13.80
C TYR A 25 8.66 -1.43 12.85
N ALA A 26 7.95 -0.31 12.77
CA ALA A 26 8.23 0.77 11.85
C ALA A 26 7.87 2.15 12.41
N GLU A 27 8.61 3.16 11.96
CA GLU A 27 8.44 4.55 12.32
C GLU A 27 7.85 5.33 11.15
N PHE A 28 6.83 6.15 11.43
CA PHE A 28 6.22 7.01 10.43
C PHE A 28 7.19 8.11 9.99
N MET A 29 7.47 8.18 8.69
CA MET A 29 8.40 9.16 8.11
C MET A 29 7.68 10.35 7.47
N GLY A 30 6.40 10.21 7.10
CA GLY A 30 5.62 11.27 6.49
C GLY A 30 4.68 10.79 5.39
N GLU A 31 3.97 11.75 4.79
CA GLU A 31 3.17 11.52 3.59
C GLU A 31 4.07 11.39 2.35
N ALA A 32 3.69 10.51 1.45
CA ALA A 32 4.40 10.29 0.20
C ALA A 32 3.44 9.84 -0.91
N LYS A 33 3.96 9.68 -2.12
CA LYS A 33 3.18 9.17 -3.26
C LYS A 33 4.00 8.25 -4.15
N VAL A 34 3.35 7.32 -4.81
CA VAL A 34 3.98 6.39 -5.76
C VAL A 34 3.26 6.48 -7.10
N ARG A 35 3.96 6.21 -8.21
CA ARG A 35 3.32 6.18 -9.53
C ARG A 35 2.40 4.98 -9.66
N GLY A 36 1.15 5.23 -10.01
CA GLY A 36 0.13 4.20 -9.99
C GLY A 36 -1.27 4.76 -10.28
N ARG A 37 -2.22 3.84 -10.38
CA ARG A 37 -3.65 4.12 -10.29
C ARG A 37 -4.23 3.33 -9.15
N LEU A 38 -5.18 3.94 -8.46
CA LEU A 38 -5.87 3.35 -7.34
C LEU A 38 -7.26 2.92 -7.78
N TYR A 39 -7.64 1.69 -7.48
CA TYR A 39 -8.97 1.15 -7.75
C TYR A 39 -9.62 0.69 -6.44
N GLU A 40 -10.93 0.75 -6.39
CA GLU A 40 -11.71 0.05 -5.37
C GLU A 40 -11.90 -1.41 -5.80
N ILE A 41 -11.39 -2.33 -5.00
CA ILE A 41 -11.49 -3.79 -5.16
C ILE A 41 -12.35 -4.30 -4.00
N ASP A 42 -13.59 -4.71 -4.24
CA ASP A 42 -14.46 -5.34 -3.24
C ASP A 42 -14.46 -4.72 -1.82
N GLY A 43 -14.32 -3.38 -1.72
CA GLY A 43 -14.31 -2.62 -0.47
C GLY A 43 -12.92 -2.29 0.12
N TYR A 44 -11.84 -2.58 -0.60
CA TYR A 44 -10.45 -2.25 -0.27
C TYR A 44 -9.69 -1.66 -1.47
N PRO A 45 -8.56 -0.96 -1.25
CA PRO A 45 -7.84 -0.30 -2.34
C PRO A 45 -6.83 -1.22 -3.04
N GLY A 46 -6.84 -1.23 -4.36
CA GLY A 46 -5.83 -1.88 -5.20
C GLY A 46 -4.97 -0.87 -5.96
N LEU A 47 -3.66 -0.86 -5.72
CA LEU A 47 -2.72 -0.07 -6.51
C LEU A 47 -2.23 -0.86 -7.71
N VAL A 48 -2.50 -0.35 -8.92
CA VAL A 48 -1.95 -0.86 -10.17
C VAL A 48 -0.84 0.07 -10.63
N VAL A 49 0.36 -0.48 -10.81
CA VAL A 49 1.55 0.26 -11.26
C VAL A 49 1.35 0.73 -12.71
N THR A 50 1.78 1.95 -13.02
CA THR A 50 1.69 2.52 -14.37
C THR A 50 2.81 3.51 -14.61
N ASP A 51 3.29 3.58 -15.86
CA ASP A 51 4.29 4.56 -16.30
C ASP A 51 3.68 5.95 -16.61
N LYS A 52 2.35 6.04 -16.60
CA LYS A 52 1.62 7.29 -16.79
C LYS A 52 1.81 8.24 -15.60
N ALA A 53 1.62 9.53 -15.83
CA ALA A 53 1.70 10.60 -14.83
C ALA A 53 0.49 10.60 -13.87
N SER A 54 0.22 9.48 -13.21
CA SER A 54 -0.77 9.35 -12.15
C SER A 54 -0.09 8.87 -10.87
N PHE A 55 -0.57 9.36 -9.73
CA PHE A 55 0.00 9.08 -8.43
C PHE A 55 -1.05 8.52 -7.47
N VAL A 56 -0.60 7.60 -6.62
CA VAL A 56 -1.34 7.15 -5.45
C VAL A 56 -0.67 7.75 -4.22
N GLU A 57 -1.46 8.38 -3.36
CA GLU A 57 -1.00 9.01 -2.13
C GLU A 57 -1.12 8.05 -0.96
N GLY A 58 -0.19 8.18 -0.01
CA GLY A 58 -0.12 7.32 1.14
C GLY A 58 0.90 7.78 2.18
N GLU A 59 1.33 6.85 3.00
CA GLU A 59 2.23 7.06 4.13
C GLU A 59 3.50 6.25 3.94
N LEU A 60 4.64 6.84 4.27
CA LEU A 60 5.93 6.17 4.27
C LEU A 60 6.36 5.85 5.70
N TYR A 61 6.89 4.64 5.87
CA TYR A 61 7.42 4.14 7.12
C TYR A 61 8.85 3.64 6.95
N ARG A 62 9.70 3.93 7.93
CA ARG A 62 11.03 3.33 8.08
C ARG A 62 10.89 2.07 8.92
N VAL A 63 11.33 0.92 8.39
CA VAL A 63 11.17 -0.38 9.04
C VAL A 63 12.41 -0.73 9.85
N HIS A 64 12.23 -1.01 11.14
CA HIS A 64 13.29 -1.39 12.07
C HIS A 64 13.50 -2.90 12.18
N ALA A 65 12.43 -3.68 11.98
CA ALA A 65 12.46 -5.14 12.01
C ALA A 65 11.74 -5.71 10.77
N PRO A 66 12.43 -5.78 9.62
CA PRO A 66 11.79 -6.11 8.34
C PRO A 66 11.26 -7.53 8.26
N GLU A 67 12.01 -8.51 8.74
CA GLU A 67 11.62 -9.93 8.68
C GLU A 67 10.27 -10.22 9.37
N PRO A 68 10.07 -9.89 10.66
CA PRO A 68 8.79 -10.16 11.31
C PRO A 68 7.64 -9.32 10.73
N LEU A 69 7.90 -8.04 10.38
CA LEU A 69 6.88 -7.17 9.83
C LEU A 69 6.38 -7.69 8.47
N PHE A 70 7.28 -7.99 7.55
CA PHE A 70 6.90 -8.43 6.22
C PHE A 70 6.28 -9.83 6.22
N ALA A 71 6.71 -10.73 7.12
CA ALA A 71 6.04 -12.02 7.26
C ALA A 71 4.59 -11.91 7.76
N GLU A 72 4.27 -10.90 8.55
CA GLU A 72 2.90 -10.61 9.00
C GLU A 72 2.08 -9.92 7.91
N LEU A 73 2.66 -8.93 7.22
CA LEU A 73 2.00 -8.22 6.14
C LEU A 73 1.78 -9.12 4.91
N ASP A 74 2.73 -9.98 4.54
CA ASP A 74 2.57 -10.91 3.42
C ASP A 74 1.45 -11.93 3.68
N ARG A 75 1.23 -12.31 4.95
CA ARG A 75 0.07 -13.14 5.33
C ARG A 75 -1.24 -12.35 5.29
N TYR A 76 -1.21 -11.09 5.71
CA TYR A 76 -2.39 -10.22 5.71
C TYR A 76 -2.86 -9.86 4.30
N GLU A 77 -1.94 -9.60 3.39
CA GLU A 77 -2.18 -9.26 1.97
C GLU A 77 -2.26 -10.52 1.08
N GLU A 78 -2.37 -11.70 1.69
CA GLU A 78 -2.52 -13.00 1.02
C GLU A 78 -1.46 -13.31 -0.05
N CYS A 79 -0.24 -12.78 0.12
CA CYS A 79 0.88 -12.97 -0.80
C CYS A 79 2.02 -13.83 -0.24
N SER A 80 1.75 -14.58 0.83
CA SER A 80 2.69 -15.55 1.39
C SER A 80 2.63 -16.90 0.63
N PRO A 81 3.62 -17.80 0.82
CA PRO A 81 3.59 -19.14 0.22
C PRO A 81 2.39 -20.01 0.65
N GLU A 82 1.63 -19.60 1.65
CA GLU A 82 0.44 -20.32 2.14
C GLU A 82 -0.77 -20.13 1.22
N PHE A 83 -0.75 -19.12 0.35
CA PHE A 83 -1.84 -18.76 -0.55
C PHE A 83 -1.57 -19.22 -2.00
N PRO A 84 -2.61 -19.58 -2.77
CA PRO A 84 -2.46 -20.01 -4.14
C PRO A 84 -1.89 -18.90 -5.03
N GLN A 85 -1.09 -19.30 -6.02
CA GLN A 85 -0.58 -18.40 -7.04
C GLN A 85 -1.52 -18.35 -8.27
N PRO A 86 -1.53 -17.24 -9.03
CA PRO A 86 -0.87 -15.97 -8.72
C PRO A 86 -1.48 -15.29 -7.47
N HIS A 87 -0.67 -14.56 -6.69
CA HIS A 87 -1.18 -13.81 -5.55
C HIS A 87 -1.96 -12.58 -6.02
N GLU A 88 -2.97 -12.19 -5.25
CA GLU A 88 -3.77 -10.98 -5.53
C GLU A 88 -2.93 -9.71 -5.38
N TYR A 89 -2.11 -9.65 -4.32
CA TYR A 89 -1.11 -8.61 -4.12
C TYR A 89 0.30 -9.14 -4.33
N LEU A 90 1.18 -8.27 -4.82
CA LEU A 90 2.60 -8.52 -4.93
C LEU A 90 3.37 -7.46 -4.15
N ARG A 91 4.28 -7.89 -3.26
CA ARG A 91 5.21 -6.98 -2.60
C ARG A 91 6.37 -6.62 -3.55
N LEU A 92 6.36 -5.39 -4.04
CA LEU A 92 7.30 -4.91 -5.04
C LEU A 92 8.06 -3.67 -4.54
N MET A 93 9.34 -3.59 -4.87
CA MET A 93 10.14 -2.39 -4.62
C MET A 93 9.75 -1.30 -5.62
N ARG A 94 9.45 -0.10 -5.13
CA ARG A 94 9.05 1.04 -5.96
C ARG A 94 9.69 2.34 -5.51
N GLU A 95 9.90 3.23 -6.46
CA GLU A 95 10.31 4.60 -6.19
C GLU A 95 9.10 5.39 -5.66
N VAL A 96 9.25 5.89 -4.44
CA VAL A 96 8.26 6.69 -3.71
C VAL A 96 8.76 8.12 -3.61
N PHE A 97 7.88 9.07 -3.95
CA PHE A 97 8.14 10.49 -3.95
C PHE A 97 7.69 11.10 -2.62
N LEU A 98 8.62 11.70 -1.89
CA LEU A 98 8.34 12.32 -0.61
C LEU A 98 7.60 13.65 -0.82
N LYS A 99 6.70 14.00 0.11
CA LYS A 99 5.97 15.28 0.05
C LYS A 99 6.89 16.51 0.07
N GLU A 100 7.98 16.42 0.82
CA GLU A 100 8.98 17.50 0.97
C GLU A 100 10.01 17.53 -0.18
N GLY A 101 9.90 16.61 -1.15
CA GLY A 101 10.81 16.47 -2.27
C GLY A 101 11.80 15.31 -2.10
N GLY A 102 12.34 14.85 -3.23
CA GLY A 102 13.20 13.67 -3.29
C GLY A 102 12.41 12.36 -3.46
N THR A 103 13.17 11.27 -3.65
CA THR A 103 12.62 9.93 -3.83
C THR A 103 13.34 8.91 -2.95
N ILE A 104 12.64 7.83 -2.64
CA ILE A 104 13.17 6.71 -1.86
C ILE A 104 12.59 5.40 -2.38
N ASN A 105 13.39 4.33 -2.38
CA ASN A 105 12.90 3.00 -2.68
C ASN A 105 12.21 2.41 -1.45
N ALA A 106 10.96 1.98 -1.62
CA ALA A 106 10.18 1.33 -0.57
C ALA A 106 9.41 0.13 -1.11
N TRP A 107 9.13 -0.83 -0.22
CA TRP A 107 8.21 -1.93 -0.50
C TRP A 107 6.79 -1.39 -0.60
N VAL A 108 6.06 -1.89 -1.60
CA VAL A 108 4.66 -1.56 -1.87
C VAL A 108 3.91 -2.84 -2.24
N TYR A 109 2.77 -3.06 -1.62
CA TYR A 109 1.84 -4.12 -2.03
C TYR A 109 1.05 -3.63 -3.24
N CYS A 110 1.24 -4.24 -4.41
CA CYS A 110 0.61 -3.85 -5.67
C CYS A 110 -0.42 -4.90 -6.09
N TYR A 111 -1.60 -4.47 -6.49
CA TYR A 111 -2.65 -5.34 -6.99
C TYR A 111 -2.26 -5.94 -8.35
N ASN A 112 -2.51 -7.25 -8.52
CA ASN A 112 -2.00 -8.05 -9.64
C ASN A 112 -3.10 -8.64 -10.55
N TYR A 113 -4.36 -8.44 -10.22
CA TYR A 113 -5.48 -8.96 -11.01
C TYR A 113 -6.10 -7.92 -11.95
N PRO A 114 -6.93 -8.35 -12.91
CA PRO A 114 -7.71 -7.42 -13.73
C PRO A 114 -8.57 -6.50 -12.87
N VAL A 115 -8.61 -5.22 -13.23
CA VAL A 115 -9.40 -4.20 -12.55
C VAL A 115 -10.57 -3.76 -13.42
N ASP A 116 -11.69 -3.39 -12.78
CA ASP A 116 -12.77 -2.68 -13.46
C ASP A 116 -12.41 -1.19 -13.60
N PRO A 117 -12.28 -0.65 -14.83
CA PRO A 117 -12.01 0.77 -15.05
C PRO A 117 -13.05 1.70 -14.42
N ALA A 118 -14.30 1.25 -14.22
CA ALA A 118 -15.35 2.03 -13.58
C ALA A 118 -15.11 2.23 -12.07
N LYS A 119 -14.26 1.41 -11.46
CA LYS A 119 -13.88 1.48 -10.05
C LYS A 119 -12.62 2.30 -9.79
N LEU A 120 -12.16 3.08 -10.77
CA LEU A 120 -11.01 3.96 -10.62
C LEU A 120 -11.28 5.04 -9.57
N ILE A 121 -10.43 5.10 -8.55
CA ILE A 121 -10.36 6.19 -7.59
C ILE A 121 -9.49 7.30 -8.21
N ALA A 122 -10.13 8.22 -8.93
CA ALA A 122 -9.45 9.26 -9.71
C ALA A 122 -8.59 10.22 -8.87
N SER A 123 -8.89 10.36 -7.58
CA SER A 123 -8.10 11.16 -6.64
C SER A 123 -6.73 10.54 -6.34
N GLY A 124 -6.56 9.23 -6.54
CA GLY A 124 -5.39 8.49 -6.10
C GLY A 124 -5.23 8.41 -4.58
N ARG A 125 -6.25 8.77 -3.79
CA ARG A 125 -6.20 8.77 -2.32
C ARG A 125 -7.34 7.94 -1.78
N TYR A 126 -7.02 6.90 -1.00
CA TYR A 126 -8.02 6.10 -0.30
C TYR A 126 -8.52 6.81 0.96
N THR A 127 -9.82 6.82 1.18
CA THR A 127 -10.49 7.54 2.25
C THR A 127 -11.52 6.66 2.97
N ILE A 128 -11.88 7.04 4.21
CA ILE A 128 -12.88 6.32 5.00
C ILE A 128 -14.23 6.22 4.26
N ARG A 129 -14.57 7.20 3.41
CA ARG A 129 -15.80 7.16 2.61
C ARG A 129 -15.81 6.04 1.57
N GLU A 130 -14.65 5.65 1.07
CA GLU A 130 -14.50 4.54 0.12
C GLU A 130 -14.57 3.20 0.86
N ALA A 131 -14.01 3.13 2.08
CA ALA A 131 -14.08 1.93 2.93
C ALA A 131 -15.48 1.62 3.51
N GLN A 132 -16.46 2.52 3.36
CA GLN A 132 -17.82 2.37 3.92
C GLN A 132 -18.91 2.16 2.87
N LYS A 133 -18.55 1.96 1.59
CA LYS A 133 -19.50 1.84 0.48
C LYS A 133 -20.07 0.44 0.25
N THR A 134 -19.84 -0.51 1.14
CA THR A 134 -20.37 -1.88 1.05
C THR A 134 -21.84 -1.97 1.44
#